data_AF-A0AA37QCC0-F1
#
_entry.id   AF-A0AA37QCC0-F1
#
_cell.length_a   1.000
_cell.length_b   1.000
_cell.length_c   1.000
_cell.angle_alpha   90.00
_cell.angle_beta   90.00
_cell.angle_gamma   90.00
#
_symmetry.space_group_name_H-M   'P 1'
#
loop_
_entity.id
_entity.type
_entity.pdbx_description
1 polymer ?
#
loop_
_entity_poly.entity_id
_entity_poly.type
_entity_poly.pdbx_seq_one_letter_code
_entity_poly.pdbx_strand_id
1 'polypeptide(L)'
;MRRRRARLLIDDGPGVFERRRNERRDHDRRMRRRREEDAGAGALALLAAGFAGGLVLGTAVWAGMLDRSRQGLFSRQPVRRFAAVSYLATRPSVDTARLLRDYVRWEPLPLLRRRGRQALAAVEASLAR
;
A
#
# COMPACT_ATOMS: atom_id res chain seq x y z
N MET A 1 -85.42 -34.81 -12.29
CA MET A 1 -84.69 -34.24 -11.13
C MET A 1 -83.22 -34.66 -11.21
N ARG A 2 -82.29 -33.68 -11.14
CA ARG A 2 -80.97 -33.66 -10.45
C ARG A 2 -79.97 -34.83 -10.72
N ARG A 3 -78.69 -34.65 -11.03
CA ARG A 3 -77.80 -33.48 -11.15
C ARG A 3 -76.53 -33.96 -11.88
N ARG A 4 -76.02 -33.15 -12.82
CA ARG A 4 -74.63 -33.19 -13.29
C ARG A 4 -73.68 -33.06 -12.11
N ARG A 5 -72.59 -33.82 -12.07
CA ARG A 5 -71.36 -33.44 -11.36
C ARG A 5 -70.13 -33.88 -12.14
N ALA A 6 -69.51 -32.88 -12.77
CA ALA A 6 -68.10 -32.89 -13.08
C ALA A 6 -67.28 -32.99 -11.78
N ARG A 7 -66.22 -33.80 -11.79
CA ARG A 7 -64.99 -33.59 -11.02
C ARG A 7 -63.86 -34.08 -11.93
N LEU A 8 -63.25 -33.14 -12.66
CA LEU A 8 -61.97 -32.55 -12.28
C LEU A 8 -60.88 -33.61 -12.14
N LEU A 9 -60.34 -33.93 -13.32
CA LEU A 9 -58.92 -34.06 -13.60
C LEU A 9 -58.04 -33.46 -12.49
N ILE A 10 -57.52 -34.30 -11.61
CA ILE A 10 -56.34 -33.99 -10.79
C ILE A 10 -55.42 -35.19 -10.95
N ASP A 11 -54.58 -35.07 -11.98
CA ASP A 11 -53.34 -35.82 -12.13
C ASP A 11 -52.35 -35.22 -11.12
N ASP A 12 -52.37 -35.69 -9.88
CA ASP A 12 -51.34 -35.38 -8.88
C ASP A 12 -50.10 -36.23 -9.19
N GLY A 13 -49.37 -35.84 -10.24
CA GLY A 13 -48.13 -36.49 -10.64
C GLY A 13 -47.08 -36.47 -9.51
N PRO A 14 -46.22 -37.52 -9.40
CA PRO A 14 -45.27 -37.69 -8.30
C PRO A 14 -44.21 -36.57 -8.16
N GLY A 15 -44.17 -35.59 -9.07
CA GLY A 15 -43.16 -34.53 -9.12
C GLY A 15 -43.40 -33.30 -8.23
N VAL A 16 -44.60 -33.11 -7.64
CA VAL A 16 -44.90 -31.89 -6.85
C VAL A 16 -44.21 -31.89 -5.49
N PHE A 17 -44.10 -33.06 -4.85
CA PHE A 17 -43.38 -33.22 -3.58
C PHE A 17 -41.86 -33.14 -3.78
N GLU A 18 -41.36 -33.64 -4.90
CA GLU A 18 -39.94 -33.61 -5.24
C GLU A 18 -39.47 -32.20 -5.57
N ARG A 19 -40.29 -31.40 -6.26
CA ARG A 19 -40.04 -29.96 -6.49
C ARG A 19 -39.86 -29.19 -5.18
N ARG A 20 -40.78 -29.33 -4.22
CA ARG A 20 -40.67 -28.61 -2.93
C ARG A 20 -39.46 -29.04 -2.11
N ARG A 21 -39.06 -30.32 -2.22
CA ARG A 21 -37.87 -30.83 -1.53
C ARG A 21 -36.59 -30.29 -2.16
N ASN A 22 -36.57 -30.15 -3.49
CA ASN A 22 -35.43 -29.60 -4.22
C ASN A 22 -35.28 -28.09 -3.97
N GLU A 23 -36.39 -27.33 -3.94
CA GLU A 23 -36.38 -25.90 -3.62
C GLU A 23 -35.85 -25.61 -2.21
N ARG A 24 -36.22 -26.43 -1.21
CA ARG A 24 -35.67 -26.30 0.15
C ARG A 24 -34.17 -26.56 0.20
N ARG A 25 -33.69 -27.60 -0.52
CA ARG A 25 -32.26 -27.92 -0.61
C ARG A 25 -31.46 -26.82 -1.32
N ASP A 26 -32.03 -26.21 -2.36
CA ASP A 26 -31.38 -25.09 -3.05
C ASP A 26 -31.36 -23.81 -2.21
N HIS A 27 -32.40 -23.57 -1.40
CA HIS A 27 -32.41 -22.44 -0.49
C HIS A 27 -31.32 -22.55 0.58
N ASP A 28 -31.15 -23.74 1.18
CA ASP A 28 -30.11 -24.00 2.17
C ASP A 28 -28.70 -23.88 1.60
N ARG A 29 -28.48 -24.33 0.35
CA ARG A 29 -27.19 -24.18 -0.33
C ARG A 29 -26.82 -22.71 -0.57
N ARG A 30 -27.79 -21.88 -0.94
CA ARG A 30 -27.56 -20.43 -1.12
C ARG A 30 -27.24 -19.72 0.20
N MET A 31 -27.88 -20.12 1.29
CA MET A 31 -27.61 -19.58 2.63
C MET A 31 -26.21 -19.95 3.13
N ARG A 32 -25.78 -21.19 2.89
CA ARG A 32 -24.40 -21.62 3.22
C ARG A 32 -23.35 -20.86 2.43
N ARG A 33 -23.53 -20.70 1.11
CA ARG A 33 -22.60 -19.93 0.27
C ARG A 33 -22.44 -18.48 0.73
N ARG A 34 -23.54 -17.79 1.04
CA ARG A 34 -23.46 -16.40 1.54
C ARG A 34 -22.71 -16.28 2.86
N ARG A 35 -22.93 -17.20 3.80
CA ARG A 35 -22.16 -17.24 5.06
C ARG A 35 -20.67 -17.47 4.85
N GLU A 36 -20.30 -18.30 3.88
CA GLU A 36 -18.90 -18.56 3.52
C GLU A 36 -18.26 -17.35 2.81
N GLU A 37 -19.01 -16.65 1.95
CA GLU A 37 -18.59 -15.42 1.27
C GLU A 37 -18.40 -14.25 2.26
N ASP A 38 -19.32 -14.07 3.21
CA ASP A 38 -19.24 -13.03 4.24
C ASP A 38 -18.09 -13.30 5.23
N ALA A 39 -17.85 -14.57 5.58
CA ALA A 39 -16.73 -14.96 6.42
C ALA A 39 -15.37 -14.75 5.72
N GLY A 40 -15.29 -15.07 4.42
CA GLY A 40 -14.10 -14.84 3.60
C GLY A 40 -13.81 -13.35 3.39
N ALA A 41 -14.84 -12.55 3.15
CA ALA A 41 -14.72 -11.10 3.03
C ALA A 41 -14.22 -10.45 4.33
N GLY A 42 -14.73 -10.89 5.48
CA GLY A 42 -14.26 -10.43 6.79
C GLY A 42 -12.79 -10.79 7.06
N ALA A 43 -12.39 -12.03 6.75
CA ALA A 43 -11.00 -12.46 6.90
C ALA A 43 -10.04 -11.69 5.98
N LEU A 44 -10.42 -11.47 4.71
CA LEU A 44 -9.64 -10.67 3.77
C LEU A 44 -9.55 -9.21 4.18
N ALA A 45 -10.64 -8.62 4.70
CA ALA A 45 -10.64 -7.25 5.19
C ALA A 45 -9.70 -7.08 6.39
N LEU A 46 -9.69 -8.02 7.33
CA LEU A 46 -8.77 -8.01 8.48
C LEU A 46 -7.31 -8.16 8.04
N LEU A 47 -7.02 -9.05 7.09
CA LEU A 47 -5.68 -9.21 6.51
C LEU A 47 -5.22 -7.95 5.77
N ALA A 48 -6.10 -7.36 4.95
CA ALA A 48 -5.80 -6.13 4.22
C ALA A 48 -5.59 -4.94 5.18
N ALA A 49 -6.41 -4.81 6.22
CA ALA A 49 -6.26 -3.79 7.24
C ALA A 49 -4.96 -3.97 8.05
N GLY A 50 -4.63 -5.20 8.43
CA GLY A 50 -3.39 -5.54 9.12
C GLY A 50 -2.16 -5.27 8.26
N PHE A 51 -2.20 -5.63 6.97
CA PHE A 51 -1.13 -5.35 6.03
C PHE A 51 -0.95 -3.85 5.79
N ALA A 52 -2.04 -3.11 5.55
CA ALA A 52 -1.99 -1.67 5.36
C ALA A 52 -1.47 -0.95 6.62
N GLY A 53 -1.97 -1.33 7.80
CA GLY A 53 -1.51 -0.78 9.08
C GLY A 53 -0.03 -1.12 9.35
N GLY A 54 0.37 -2.36 9.10
CA GLY A 54 1.76 -2.81 9.22
C GLY A 54 2.70 -2.14 8.22
N LEU A 55 2.25 -1.87 7.01
CA LEU A 55 3.04 -1.15 6.00
C LEU A 55 3.23 0.31 6.40
N VAL A 56 2.18 0.98 6.89
CA VAL A 56 2.28 2.38 7.36
C VAL A 56 3.19 2.47 8.58
N LEU A 57 3.00 1.61 9.58
CA LEU A 57 3.86 1.59 10.78
C LEU A 57 5.30 1.18 10.44
N GLY A 58 5.47 0.15 9.62
CA GLY A 58 6.77 -0.34 9.17
C GLY A 58 7.53 0.70 8.36
N THR A 59 6.86 1.38 7.42
CA THR A 59 7.46 2.48 6.65
C THR A 59 7.74 3.70 7.52
N ALA A 60 6.90 4.03 8.50
CA ALA A 60 7.16 5.13 9.44
C ALA A 60 8.34 4.83 10.38
N VAL A 61 8.45 3.60 10.88
CA VAL A 61 9.57 3.14 11.71
C VAL A 61 10.84 3.05 10.87
N TRP A 62 10.78 2.52 9.65
CA TRP A 62 11.91 2.49 8.72
C TRP A 62 12.33 3.89 8.30
N ALA A 63 11.38 4.79 8.05
CA ALA A 63 11.65 6.19 7.76
C ALA A 63 12.31 6.86 8.97
N GLY A 64 11.83 6.62 10.20
CA GLY A 64 12.45 7.11 11.42
C GLY A 64 13.81 6.48 11.73
N MET A 65 14.03 5.22 11.33
CA MET A 65 15.30 4.51 11.49
C MET A 65 16.31 4.98 10.45
N LEU A 66 15.89 5.13 9.19
CA LEU A 66 16.64 5.76 8.12
C LEU A 66 16.91 7.24 8.44
N ASP A 67 16.00 7.91 9.15
CA ASP A 67 16.18 9.26 9.68
C ASP A 67 17.14 9.26 10.87
N ARG A 68 17.17 8.24 11.75
CA ARG A 68 18.24 8.07 12.75
C ARG A 68 19.60 7.71 12.12
N SER A 69 19.62 6.95 11.03
CA SER A 69 20.83 6.67 10.23
C SER A 69 21.28 7.90 9.43
N ARG A 70 20.33 8.77 9.04
CA ARG A 70 20.56 10.09 8.40
C ARG A 70 20.64 11.24 9.40
N GLN A 71 20.48 10.99 10.68
CA GLN A 71 20.83 11.91 11.75
C GLN A 71 22.36 11.97 11.92
N GLY A 72 23.16 11.44 10.99
CA GLY A 72 24.51 11.95 10.72
C GLY A 72 24.56 13.11 9.73
N LEU A 73 23.55 13.30 8.87
CA LEU A 73 23.59 14.15 7.67
C LEU A 73 22.47 15.22 7.57
N PHE A 74 21.30 15.08 8.21
CA PHE A 74 20.20 16.05 8.10
C PHE A 74 19.46 16.31 9.42
N SER A 75 20.01 17.15 10.29
CA SER A 75 19.18 17.83 11.31
C SER A 75 18.44 19.01 10.68
N ARG A 76 17.30 19.36 11.30
CA ARG A 76 16.56 20.62 11.12
C ARG A 76 17.42 21.86 11.36
N GLN A 77 18.61 21.70 11.94
CA GLN A 77 19.63 22.73 12.09
C GLN A 77 20.52 22.86 10.83
N PRO A 78 20.65 24.07 10.25
CA PRO A 78 21.46 24.32 9.05
C PRO A 78 22.94 23.90 9.19
N VAL A 79 23.45 23.80 10.42
CA VAL A 79 24.84 23.41 10.72
C VAL A 79 25.13 21.95 10.35
N ARG A 80 24.19 21.02 10.56
CA ARG A 80 24.42 19.59 10.24
C ARG A 80 24.32 19.32 8.74
N ARG A 81 23.49 20.07 8.02
CA ARG A 81 23.50 20.09 6.54
C ARG A 81 24.83 20.61 5.99
N PHE A 82 25.40 21.63 6.61
CA PHE A 82 26.71 22.13 6.23
C PHE A 82 27.83 21.09 6.46
N ALA A 83 27.77 20.36 7.57
CA ALA A 83 28.71 19.26 7.85
C ALA A 83 28.59 18.12 6.82
N ALA A 84 27.36 17.77 6.44
CA ALA A 84 27.09 16.79 5.39
C ALA A 84 27.69 17.18 4.04
N VAL A 85 27.47 18.44 3.61
CA VAL A 85 28.06 18.97 2.36
C VAL A 85 29.60 18.94 2.42
N SER A 86 30.18 19.28 3.57
CA SER A 86 31.63 19.27 3.77
C SER A 86 32.21 17.86 3.77
N TYR A 87 31.51 16.89 4.36
CA TYR A 87 31.89 15.47 4.35
C TYR A 87 31.79 14.85 2.95
N LEU A 88 30.77 15.21 2.18
CA LEU A 88 30.64 14.75 0.79
C LEU A 88 31.75 15.35 -0.10
N ALA A 89 32.16 16.59 0.14
CA ALA A 89 33.25 17.21 -0.60
C ALA A 89 34.61 16.49 -0.45
N THR A 90 34.83 15.72 0.63
CA THR A 90 36.08 14.97 0.82
C THR A 90 36.05 13.57 0.21
N ARG A 91 34.91 13.11 -0.32
CA ARG A 91 34.75 11.81 -0.99
C ARG A 91 34.29 11.99 -2.43
N PRO A 92 35.24 12.26 -3.35
CA PRO A 92 34.90 12.46 -4.75
C PRO A 92 34.45 11.15 -5.38
N SER A 93 33.21 11.13 -5.85
CA SER A 93 32.64 10.02 -6.61
C SER A 93 31.53 10.55 -7.53
N VAL A 94 31.22 9.81 -8.60
CA VAL A 94 30.14 10.18 -9.53
C VAL A 94 28.79 10.26 -8.80
N ASP A 95 28.55 9.36 -7.84
CA ASP A 95 27.33 9.37 -7.02
C ASP A 95 27.29 10.59 -6.08
N THR A 96 28.44 10.98 -5.51
CA THR A 96 28.56 12.21 -4.71
C THR A 96 28.19 13.44 -5.54
N ALA A 97 28.66 13.52 -6.80
CA ALA A 97 28.33 14.63 -7.69
C ALA A 97 26.83 14.69 -8.02
N ARG A 98 26.22 13.54 -8.35
CA ARG A 98 24.77 13.45 -8.58
C ARG A 98 23.96 13.88 -7.36
N LEU A 99 24.35 13.40 -6.18
CA LEU A 99 23.69 13.74 -4.92
C LEU A 99 23.79 15.24 -4.59
N LEU A 100 24.97 15.85 -4.79
CA LEU A 100 25.18 17.29 -4.60
C LEU A 100 24.36 18.13 -5.59
N ARG A 101 24.20 17.67 -6.83
CA ARG A 101 23.37 18.33 -7.85
C ARG A 101 21.88 18.33 -7.45
N ASP A 102 21.37 17.20 -7.00
CA ASP A 102 20.00 17.09 -6.50
C ASP A 102 19.77 17.93 -5.23
N TYR A 103 20.75 17.94 -4.32
CA TYR A 103 20.74 18.79 -3.13
C TYR A 103 20.64 20.27 -3.47
N VAL A 104 21.48 20.76 -4.39
CA VAL A 104 21.46 22.17 -4.84
C VAL A 104 20.13 22.55 -5.49
N ARG A 105 19.48 21.61 -6.18
CA ARG A 105 18.16 21.84 -6.81
C ARG A 105 17.04 21.98 -5.77
N TRP A 106 17.10 21.22 -4.69
CA TRP A 106 16.03 21.14 -3.68
C TRP A 106 16.22 22.06 -2.47
N GLU A 107 17.43 22.56 -2.17
CA GLU A 107 17.71 23.38 -0.97
C GLU A 107 17.11 24.81 -1.04
N PRO A 108 16.22 25.19 -0.11
CA PRO A 108 15.60 26.52 -0.08
C PRO A 108 16.53 27.63 0.43
N LEU A 109 17.55 27.32 1.25
CA LEU A 109 18.45 28.36 1.79
C LEU A 109 19.54 28.77 0.77
N PRO A 110 19.61 30.06 0.37
CA PRO A 110 20.52 30.51 -0.68
C PRO A 110 22.00 30.38 -0.31
N LEU A 111 22.35 30.56 0.97
CA LEU A 111 23.72 30.41 1.48
C LEU A 111 24.21 28.97 1.38
N LEU A 112 23.40 27.99 1.82
CA LEU A 112 23.73 26.57 1.71
C LEU A 112 23.77 26.11 0.25
N ARG A 113 22.87 26.62 -0.59
CA ARG A 113 22.88 26.34 -2.02
C ARG A 113 24.17 26.82 -2.70
N ARG A 114 24.70 27.98 -2.32
CA ARG A 114 26.00 28.47 -2.82
C ARG A 114 27.15 27.55 -2.39
N ARG A 115 27.17 27.11 -1.13
CA ARG A 115 28.20 26.20 -0.62
C ARG A 115 28.12 24.82 -1.28
N GLY A 116 26.92 24.28 -1.46
CA GLY A 116 26.69 23.01 -2.18
C GLY A 116 27.17 23.05 -3.62
N ARG A 117 27.02 24.18 -4.31
CA ARG A 117 27.59 24.38 -5.66
C ARG A 117 29.11 24.40 -5.68
N GLN A 118 29.74 25.02 -4.69
CA GLN A 118 31.20 25.01 -4.58
C GLN A 118 31.73 23.59 -4.32
N ALA A 119 31.05 22.83 -3.46
CA ALA A 119 31.40 21.43 -3.20
C ALA A 119 31.20 20.57 -4.45
N LEU A 120 30.10 20.75 -5.19
CA LEU A 120 29.85 20.06 -6.46
C LEU A 120 30.97 20.34 -7.47
N ALA A 121 31.32 21.61 -7.67
CA ALA A 121 32.38 22.00 -8.59
C ALA A 121 33.75 21.42 -8.20
N ALA A 122 34.06 21.35 -6.90
CA ALA A 122 35.28 20.73 -6.41
C ALA A 122 35.31 19.22 -6.68
N VAL A 123 34.19 18.52 -6.46
CA VAL A 123 34.06 17.09 -6.75
C VAL A 123 34.14 16.83 -8.26
N GLU A 124 33.41 17.58 -9.08
CA GLU A 124 33.47 17.46 -10.54
C GLU A 124 34.88 17.72 -11.08
N ALA A 125 35.59 18.73 -10.56
CA ALA A 125 36.98 18.99 -10.93
C ALA A 125 37.93 17.86 -10.52
N SER A 126 37.70 17.21 -9.38
CA SER A 126 38.51 16.06 -8.95
C SER A 126 38.25 14.78 -9.77
N LEU A 127 37.05 14.63 -10.34
CA LEU A 127 36.69 13.51 -11.21
C LEU A 127 37.15 13.71 -12.66
N ALA A 128 37.38 14.96 -13.07
CA ALA A 128 37.87 15.32 -14.40
C ALA A 128 39.40 15.21 -14.53
N ARG A 129 40.09 14.80 -13.46
CA ARG A 129 41.54 14.59 -13.40
C ARG A 129 41.85 13.10 -13.47
#